data_AF-A0AA96FP19-F1
#
_entry.id   AF-A0AA96FP19-F1
#
_cell.length_a   1.000
_cell.length_b   1.000
_cell.length_c   1.000
_cell.angle_alpha   90.00
_cell.angle_beta   90.00
_cell.angle_gamma   90.00
#
_symmetry.space_group_name_H-M   'P 1'
#
loop_
_entity.id
_entity.type
_entity.pdbx_description
1 polymer ?
#
loop_
_entity_poly.entity_id
_entity_poly.type
_entity_poly.pdbx_seq_one_letter_code
_entity_poly.pdbx_strand_id
1 'polypeptide(L)'
;MASAEHGEVLAYTPHRLPYKLLQVPFTITNNGHEGAMYSVYFTLEIGEGAAKSSYQQVVTSGGLMPHRTMTTQATIGGVSSLPPGTIHVTIKDVQKRSHSDLTS
;
A
#
# COMPACT_ATOMS: atom_id res chain seq x y z
N MET A 1 -4.93 39.95 43.06
CA MET A 1 -4.30 39.80 41.72
C MET A 1 -3.59 38.46 41.73
N ALA A 2 -4.10 37.50 40.99
CA ALA A 2 -3.48 36.17 40.83
C ALA A 2 -3.35 35.91 39.33
N SER A 3 -2.11 35.63 38.94
CA SER A 3 -1.64 35.42 37.58
C SER A 3 -2.32 34.20 36.96
N ALA A 4 -2.90 34.35 35.77
CA ALA A 4 -3.34 33.19 34.98
C ALA A 4 -2.08 32.53 34.40
N GLU A 5 -1.71 31.37 34.93
CA GLU A 5 -0.69 30.53 34.32
C GLU A 5 -1.14 30.12 32.92
N HIS A 6 -0.24 30.34 31.96
CA HIS A 6 -0.41 29.91 30.58
C HIS A 6 -0.58 28.39 30.54
N GLY A 7 -1.82 27.95 30.32
CA GLY A 7 -2.10 26.60 29.86
C GLY A 7 -1.43 26.42 28.50
N GLU A 8 -0.28 25.77 28.50
CA GLU A 8 0.37 25.26 27.31
C GLU A 8 -0.64 24.33 26.62
N VAL A 9 -1.29 24.86 25.57
CA VAL A 9 -2.00 24.00 24.63
C VAL A 9 -0.89 23.21 23.95
N LEU A 10 -0.64 21.99 24.44
CA LEU A 10 0.04 20.96 23.69
C LEU A 10 -0.78 20.76 22.42
N ALA A 11 -0.46 21.55 21.39
CA ALA A 11 -0.92 21.33 20.05
C ALA A 11 -0.32 19.97 19.67
N TYR A 12 -1.10 18.92 19.88
CA TYR A 12 -0.87 17.64 19.22
C TYR A 12 -1.00 17.94 17.74
N THR A 13 0.10 18.37 17.13
CA THR A 13 0.26 18.37 15.69
C THR A 13 0.37 16.89 15.39
N PRO A 14 -0.65 16.25 14.80
CA PRO A 14 -0.51 14.86 14.43
C PRO A 14 0.73 14.81 13.53
N HIS A 15 1.77 14.10 13.98
CA HIS A 15 2.97 13.87 13.20
C HIS A 15 2.50 13.26 11.89
N ARG A 16 2.45 14.11 10.85
CA ARG A 16 2.10 13.85 9.45
C ARG A 16 1.63 12.41 9.27
N LEU A 17 0.32 12.17 9.32
CA LEU A 17 -0.21 10.97 8.70
C LEU A 17 0.39 10.98 7.29
N PRO A 18 1.18 9.97 6.88
CA PRO A 18 1.76 9.94 5.56
C PRO A 18 0.58 10.05 4.61
N TYR A 19 0.40 11.22 3.97
CA TYR A 19 -0.74 11.46 3.09
C TYR A 19 -0.75 10.29 2.09
N LYS A 20 -1.75 9.41 2.20
CA LYS A 20 -1.94 8.34 1.23
C LYS A 20 -2.31 9.08 -0.04
N LEU A 21 -1.38 9.11 -1.00
CA LEU A 21 -1.49 10.01 -2.14
C LEU A 21 -2.05 9.29 -3.36
N LEU A 22 -1.78 7.99 -3.50
CA LEU A 22 -2.27 7.18 -4.60
C LEU A 22 -2.64 5.76 -4.15
N GLN A 23 -3.79 5.28 -4.61
CA GLN A 23 -4.25 3.91 -4.43
C GLN A 23 -4.52 3.30 -5.81
N VAL A 24 -3.96 2.13 -6.07
CA VAL A 24 -4.21 1.35 -7.28
C VAL A 24 -5.03 0.12 -6.90
N PRO A 25 -6.36 0.12 -7.15
CA PRO A 25 -7.22 -1.00 -6.83
C PRO A 25 -7.02 -2.15 -7.82
N PHE A 26 -7.08 -3.39 -7.32
CA PHE A 26 -7.05 -4.59 -8.14
C PHE A 26 -7.72 -5.77 -7.41
N THR A 27 -7.96 -6.86 -8.12
CA THR A 27 -8.55 -8.08 -7.57
C THR A 27 -7.58 -9.26 -7.65
N ILE A 28 -7.64 -10.15 -6.67
CA ILE A 28 -6.97 -11.46 -6.71
C ILE A 28 -8.05 -12.53 -6.68
N THR A 29 -8.07 -13.40 -7.70
CA THR A 29 -8.98 -14.55 -7.76
C THR A 29 -8.17 -15.84 -7.63
N ASN A 30 -8.49 -16.66 -6.63
CA ASN A 30 -7.94 -18.01 -6.53
C ASN A 30 -8.72 -18.93 -7.46
N ASN A 31 -8.18 -19.22 -8.64
CA ASN A 31 -8.79 -20.18 -9.57
C ASN A 31 -8.35 -21.64 -9.33
N GLY A 32 -7.54 -21.90 -8.30
CA GLY A 32 -7.09 -23.24 -7.92
C GLY A 32 -8.11 -23.99 -7.05
N HIS A 33 -7.77 -25.23 -6.71
CA HIS A 33 -8.64 -26.15 -5.96
C HIS A 33 -8.42 -26.14 -4.44
N GLU A 34 -7.43 -25.41 -3.95
CA GLU A 34 -7.06 -25.34 -2.54
C GLU A 34 -7.05 -23.89 -2.04
N GLY A 35 -7.26 -23.71 -0.74
CA GLY A 35 -7.06 -22.41 -0.10
C GLY A 35 -5.60 -21.99 -0.14
N ALA A 36 -5.32 -20.72 -0.49
CA ALA A 36 -3.96 -20.21 -0.60
C ALA A 36 -3.87 -18.72 -0.30
N MET A 37 -2.67 -18.26 0.05
CA MET A 37 -2.33 -16.83 0.07
C MET A 37 -1.57 -16.48 -1.20
N TYR A 38 -1.64 -15.21 -1.61
CA TYR A 38 -0.97 -14.72 -2.81
C TYR A 38 -0.22 -13.43 -2.49
N SER A 39 1.05 -13.36 -2.85
CA SER A 39 1.82 -12.12 -2.83
C SER A 39 1.95 -11.59 -4.25
N VAL A 40 1.53 -10.34 -4.46
CA VAL A 40 1.66 -9.63 -5.74
C VAL A 40 2.70 -8.53 -5.58
N TYR A 41 3.72 -8.57 -6.44
CA TYR A 41 4.84 -7.63 -6.42
C TYR A 41 4.62 -6.57 -7.48
N PHE A 42 4.58 -5.30 -7.07
CA PHE A 42 4.33 -4.16 -7.94
C PHE A 42 5.57 -3.29 -8.10
N THR A 43 5.64 -2.64 -9.26
CA THR A 43 6.38 -1.40 -9.43
C THR A 43 5.45 -0.36 -9.99
N LEU A 44 5.47 0.83 -9.41
CA LEU A 44 4.68 1.98 -9.83
C LEU A 44 5.65 3.11 -10.17
N GLU A 45 5.64 3.54 -11.42
CA GLU A 45 6.48 4.63 -11.91
C GLU A 45 5.60 5.84 -12.22
N ILE A 46 6.05 7.04 -11.87
CA ILE A 46 5.32 8.29 -12.13
C ILE A 46 6.26 9.32 -12.73
N GLY A 47 5.81 9.96 -13.81
CA GLY A 47 6.57 10.99 -14.51
C GLY A 47 7.55 10.42 -15.53
N GLU A 48 8.27 11.32 -16.19
CA GLU A 48 9.17 10.99 -17.30
C GLU A 48 10.56 11.60 -17.10
N GLY A 49 11.57 10.99 -17.73
CA GLY A 49 12.94 11.50 -17.71
C GLY A 49 13.53 11.62 -16.30
N ALA A 50 14.23 12.72 -16.03
CA ALA A 50 14.95 12.96 -14.78
C ALA A 50 14.04 13.13 -13.54
N ALA A 51 12.76 13.43 -13.75
CA ALA A 51 11.78 13.60 -12.67
C ALA A 51 11.01 12.30 -12.34
N LYS A 52 11.32 11.19 -13.03
CA LYS A 52 10.64 9.91 -12.82
C LYS A 52 10.87 9.39 -11.40
N SER A 53 9.79 9.08 -10.70
CA SER A 53 9.81 8.39 -9.40
C SER A 53 9.36 6.95 -9.56
N SER A 54 10.01 6.01 -8.85
CA SER A 54 9.68 4.58 -8.90
C SER A 54 9.46 4.06 -7.48
N TYR A 55 8.33 3.37 -7.28
CA TYR A 55 7.92 2.81 -6.01
C TYR A 55 7.73 1.30 -6.15
N GLN A 56 8.25 0.54 -5.18
CA GLN A 56 8.06 -0.89 -5.11
C GLN A 56 7.14 -1.23 -3.94
N GLN A 57 6.23 -2.16 -4.17
CA GLN A 57 5.28 -2.58 -3.15
C GLN A 57 4.96 -4.07 -3.30
N VAL A 58 4.66 -4.70 -2.17
CA VAL A 58 4.09 -6.06 -2.15
C VAL A 58 2.75 -5.99 -1.46
N VAL A 59 1.74 -6.57 -2.09
CA VAL A 59 0.42 -6.77 -1.48
C VAL A 59 0.21 -8.26 -1.32
N THR A 60 0.00 -8.69 -0.08
CA THR A 60 -0.27 -10.09 0.25
C THR A 60 -1.74 -10.24 0.58
N SER A 61 -2.41 -11.19 -0.06
CA SER A 61 -3.77 -11.56 0.28
C SER A 61 -3.82 -12.26 1.63
N GLY A 62 -4.96 -12.16 2.32
CA GLY A 62 -5.32 -13.18 3.30
C GLY A 62 -5.50 -14.56 2.64
N GLY A 63 -5.83 -15.58 3.43
CA GLY A 63 -6.18 -16.89 2.89
C GLY A 63 -7.42 -16.79 1.98
N LEU A 64 -7.26 -17.13 0.71
CA LEU A 64 -8.33 -17.15 -0.28
C LEU A 64 -8.75 -18.58 -0.57
N MET A 65 -10.01 -18.88 -0.29
CA MET A 65 -10.63 -20.16 -0.64
C MET A 65 -10.74 -20.34 -2.17
N PRO A 66 -10.87 -21.58 -2.65
CA PRO A 66 -11.08 -21.88 -4.07
C PRO A 66 -12.21 -21.04 -4.69
N HIS A 67 -11.96 -20.51 -5.87
CA HIS A 67 -12.87 -19.68 -6.68
C HIS A 67 -13.38 -18.41 -5.98
N ARG A 68 -12.69 -17.94 -4.94
CA ARG A 68 -12.97 -16.66 -4.29
C ARG A 68 -12.11 -15.54 -4.86
N THR A 69 -12.73 -14.36 -4.93
CA THR A 69 -12.09 -13.12 -5.34
C THR A 69 -12.02 -12.19 -4.14
N MET A 70 -10.87 -11.55 -3.97
CA MET A 70 -10.65 -10.47 -3.01
C MET A 70 -10.33 -9.19 -3.75
N THR A 71 -11.00 -8.11 -3.38
CA THR A 71 -10.63 -6.75 -3.80
C THR A 71 -9.60 -6.20 -2.83
N THR A 72 -8.52 -5.64 -3.35
CA THR A 72 -7.45 -5.03 -2.57
C THR A 72 -6.82 -3.87 -3.35
N GLN A 73 -5.76 -3.28 -2.82
CA GLN A 73 -5.08 -2.15 -3.45
C GLN A 73 -3.61 -2.07 -3.08
N ALA A 74 -2.80 -1.60 -4.02
CA ALA A 74 -1.46 -1.09 -3.75
C ALA A 74 -1.59 0.38 -3.31
N THR A 75 -0.96 0.76 -2.21
CA THR A 75 -1.00 2.13 -1.68
C THR A 75 0.39 2.75 -1.69
N ILE A 76 0.54 3.85 -2.42
CA ILE A 76 1.69 4.74 -2.30
C ILE A 76 1.34 5.82 -1.28
N GLY A 77 2.07 5.82 -0.18
CA GLY A 77 1.92 6.80 0.89
C GLY A 77 3.29 7.23 1.41
N GLY A 78 3.29 8.27 2.24
CA GLY A 78 4.52 8.75 2.89
C GLY A 78 5.39 9.61 1.99
N VAL A 79 4.85 10.06 0.87
CA VAL A 79 5.47 11.02 -0.04
C VAL A 79 4.85 12.39 0.18
N SER A 80 5.69 13.44 0.24
CA SER A 80 5.22 14.82 0.38
C SER A 80 4.64 15.39 -0.92
N SER A 81 5.02 14.81 -2.05
CA SER A 81 4.53 15.15 -3.38
C SER A 81 4.77 13.97 -4.34
N LEU A 82 3.97 13.91 -5.42
CA LEU A 82 4.26 13.09 -6.59
C LEU A 82 4.62 14.00 -7.76
N PRO A 83 5.60 13.62 -8.60
CA PRO A 83 5.84 14.36 -9.83
C PRO A 83 4.59 14.29 -10.72
N PRO A 84 4.25 15.36 -11.47
CA PRO A 84 3.21 15.27 -12.49
C PRO A 84 3.69 14.36 -13.63
N GLY A 85 2.75 13.60 -14.22
CA GLY A 85 3.00 12.80 -15.41
C GLY A 85 2.22 11.50 -15.44
N THR A 86 2.56 10.65 -16.41
CA THR A 86 1.96 9.33 -16.58
C THR A 86 2.31 8.42 -15.42
N ILE A 87 1.37 7.55 -15.03
CA ILE A 87 1.57 6.50 -14.03
C ILE A 87 1.65 5.16 -14.77
N HIS A 88 2.75 4.45 -14.59
CA HIS A 88 2.94 3.09 -15.09
C HIS A 88 2.89 2.12 -13.92
N VAL A 89 1.94 1.19 -13.93
CA VAL A 89 1.84 0.12 -12.93
C VAL A 89 2.22 -1.19 -13.58
N THR A 90 3.23 -1.84 -13.01
CA THR A 90 3.74 -3.13 -13.48
C THR A 90 3.64 -4.16 -12.38
N ILE A 91 2.95 -5.26 -12.65
CA ILE A 91 3.04 -6.47 -11.82
C ILE A 91 4.33 -7.18 -12.23
N LYS A 92 5.30 -7.25 -11.32
CA LYS A 92 6.58 -7.92 -11.56
C LYS A 92 6.48 -9.43 -11.38
N ASP A 93 5.71 -9.85 -10.38
CA ASP A 93 5.56 -11.27 -10.03
C ASP A 93 4.28 -11.50 -9.21
N VAL A 94 3.79 -12.73 -9.25
CA VAL A 94 2.66 -13.23 -8.44
C VAL A 94 3.04 -14.60 -7.88
N GLN A 95 3.13 -14.70 -6.55
CA GLN A 95 3.53 -15.92 -5.87
C GLN A 95 2.37 -16.50 -5.08
N LYS A 96 2.05 -17.79 -5.30
CA LYS A 96 1.22 -18.59 -4.38
C LYS A 96 2.07 -18.91 -3.15
N ARG A 97 1.61 -18.47 -1.99
CA ARG A 97 2.20 -18.78 -0.67
C ARG A 97 1.48 -19.99 -0.10
N SER A 98 2.23 -21.04 0.27
CA SER A 98 1.66 -22.19 0.96
C SER A 98 1.26 -21.82 2.38
N HIS A 99 0.27 -22.54 2.94
CA HIS A 99 -0.23 -22.32 4.29
C HIS A 99 0.88 -22.44 5.37
N SER A 100 2.00 -23.10 5.07
CA SER A 100 3.18 -23.25 5.93
C SER A 100 3.99 -21.97 6.16
N ASP A 101 3.78 -20.91 5.37
CA ASP A 101 4.46 -19.62 5.54
C ASP A 101 3.79 -18.75 6.62
N LEU A 102 2.73 -19.25 7.25
CA LEU A 102 2.09 -18.64 8.41
C LEU A 102 2.85 -19.09 9.66
N THR A 103 3.64 -18.21 10.27
CA THR A 103 4.08 -18.42 11.65
C THR A 103 2.85 -18.50 12.55
N SER A 104 2.73 -19.60 13.29
CA SER A 104 1.69 -19.88 14.29
C SER A 104 1.43 -18.75 15.27
#